data_AF-A0A7L0H4B6-F1
#
_entry.id   AF-A0A7L0H4B6-F1
#
_cell.length_a   1.000
_cell.length_b   1.000
_cell.length_c   1.000
_cell.angle_alpha   90.00
_cell.angle_beta   90.00
_cell.angle_gamma   90.00
#
_symmetry.space_group_name_H-M   'P 1'
#
loop_
_entity.id
_entity.type
_entity.pdbx_description
1 polymer ?
#
loop_
_entity_poly.entity_id
_entity_poly.type
_entity_poly.pdbx_seq_one_letter_code
_entity_poly.pdbx_strand_id
1 'polypeptide(L)'
;QLFLDDTKVKNFITCFKDVGFLTFFFKRLEPNRSGRYETEFPFLSLCGRERNFLRCDDRPIVFTQLLPGSGESRLLSYCGGREHLAMPFQPESLVVLPENGRLYHPAPVKAGGVGLVRSALAFEWSPCFEYGQGPAQPPTHFTWEGRRYQLTEELLPLLRTGTRG
;
A
#
# COMPACT_ATOMS: atom_id res chain seq x y z
N GLN A 1 0.31 9.61 2.54
CA GLN A 1 0.21 10.77 3.46
C GLN A 1 -1.19 10.75 4.08
N LEU A 2 -1.35 11.24 5.30
CA LEU A 2 -2.63 11.20 6.06
C LEU A 2 -3.04 12.63 6.44
N PHE A 3 -4.30 12.98 6.18
CA PHE A 3 -4.85 14.34 6.34
C PHE A 3 -6.21 14.28 7.06
N LEU A 4 -6.62 15.41 7.66
CA LEU A 4 -7.99 15.59 8.18
C LEU A 4 -8.96 15.88 7.03
N ASP A 5 -10.11 15.20 7.03
CA ASP A 5 -11.05 15.21 5.91
C ASP A 5 -11.64 16.60 5.61
N ASP A 6 -12.15 17.29 6.64
CA ASP A 6 -12.84 18.59 6.52
C ASP A 6 -11.90 19.80 6.40
N THR A 7 -10.59 19.60 6.30
CA THR A 7 -9.65 20.72 6.22
C THR A 7 -9.45 21.18 4.77
N LYS A 8 -10.04 22.33 4.42
CA LYS A 8 -9.95 22.96 3.07
C LYS A 8 -8.52 23.32 2.62
N VAL A 9 -7.51 23.18 3.48
CA VAL A 9 -6.11 23.49 3.19
C VAL A 9 -5.30 22.19 3.09
N LYS A 10 -5.13 21.68 1.86
CA LYS A 10 -4.17 20.61 1.53
C LYS A 10 -2.73 21.15 1.39
N ASN A 11 -2.33 22.11 2.23
CA ASN A 11 -0.95 22.58 2.31
C ASN A 11 -0.15 21.69 3.27
N PHE A 12 1.17 21.61 3.07
CA PHE A 12 2.16 20.73 3.70
C PHE A 12 2.15 20.62 5.26
N ILE A 13 1.35 21.45 5.93
CA ILE A 13 1.23 21.61 7.40
C ILE A 13 0.10 20.73 7.98
N THR A 14 -0.92 20.35 7.19
CA THR A 14 -2.08 19.55 7.68
C THR A 14 -1.88 18.03 7.57
N CYS A 15 -0.72 17.58 7.09
CA CYS A 15 -0.37 16.17 7.03
C CYS A 15 0.14 15.70 8.38
N PHE A 16 -0.44 14.63 8.92
CA PHE A 16 0.15 13.92 10.06
C PHE A 16 1.49 13.31 9.65
N LYS A 17 2.53 13.61 10.42
CA LYS A 17 3.90 13.11 10.21
C LYS A 17 4.48 12.45 11.45
N ASP A 18 3.79 12.53 12.58
CA ASP A 18 4.22 11.90 13.82
C ASP A 18 4.24 10.36 13.65
N VAL A 19 5.43 9.78 13.76
CA VAL A 19 5.65 8.35 13.49
C VAL A 19 4.90 7.49 14.51
N GLY A 20 4.80 7.93 15.77
CA GLY A 20 4.10 7.22 16.83
C GLY A 20 2.60 7.11 16.52
N PHE A 21 1.96 8.23 16.22
CA PHE A 21 0.57 8.31 15.80
C PHE A 21 0.31 7.47 14.54
N LEU A 22 1.10 7.64 13.48
CA LEU A 22 0.95 6.89 12.23
C LEU A 22 1.06 5.38 12.49
N THR A 23 2.07 4.97 13.27
CA THR A 23 2.27 3.56 13.65
C THR A 23 1.06 3.01 14.36
N PHE A 24 0.56 3.74 15.36
CA PHE A 24 -0.58 3.33 16.16
C PHE A 24 -1.87 3.24 15.31
N PHE A 25 -2.09 4.23 14.45
CA PHE A 25 -3.22 4.35 13.53
C PHE A 25 -3.27 3.19 12.54
N PHE A 26 -2.21 2.98 11.75
CA PHE A 26 -2.21 1.98 10.70
C PHE A 26 -2.10 0.54 11.23
N LYS A 27 -1.51 0.34 12.42
CA LYS A 27 -1.54 -0.98 13.10
C LYS A 27 -2.95 -1.38 13.57
N ARG A 28 -3.88 -0.45 13.71
CA ARG A 28 -5.27 -0.74 14.15
C ARG A 28 -6.30 -0.52 13.06
N LEU A 29 -5.85 -0.20 11.85
CA LEU A 29 -6.74 0.04 10.74
C LEU A 29 -7.41 -1.26 10.30
N GLU A 30 -8.73 -1.23 10.21
CA GLU A 30 -9.60 -2.34 9.82
C GLU A 30 -10.81 -1.84 9.01
N PRO A 31 -11.58 -2.71 8.34
CA PRO A 31 -12.79 -2.30 7.64
C PRO A 31 -13.80 -1.73 8.63
N ASN A 32 -14.43 -0.61 8.29
CA ASN A 32 -15.42 0.02 9.14
C ASN A 32 -16.70 -0.82 9.17
N ARG A 33 -16.99 -1.38 10.34
CA ARG A 33 -18.21 -2.14 10.65
C ARG A 33 -18.89 -1.60 11.91
N SER A 34 -18.69 -0.31 12.18
CA SER A 34 -19.12 0.33 13.43
C SER A 34 -20.57 0.83 13.43
N GLY A 35 -21.27 0.71 12.30
CA GLY A 35 -22.58 1.30 12.03
C GLY A 35 -22.53 2.81 11.79
N ARG A 36 -21.34 3.42 11.67
CA ARG A 36 -21.17 4.87 11.50
C ARG A 36 -20.31 5.18 10.29
N TYR A 37 -20.85 5.97 9.37
CA TYR A 37 -20.16 6.47 8.18
C TYR A 37 -19.51 5.39 7.30
N GLU A 38 -20.01 4.16 7.32
CA GLU A 38 -19.37 3.01 6.64
C GLU A 38 -19.22 3.23 5.12
N THR A 39 -20.21 3.87 4.50
CA THR A 39 -20.20 4.18 3.07
C THR A 39 -19.16 5.24 2.71
N GLU A 40 -19.04 6.30 3.51
CA GLU A 40 -18.13 7.43 3.24
C GLU A 40 -16.70 7.14 3.69
N PHE A 41 -16.54 6.38 4.77
CA PHE A 41 -15.28 6.02 5.41
C PHE A 41 -15.21 4.50 5.60
N PRO A 42 -14.73 3.76 4.59
CA PRO A 42 -14.73 2.30 4.59
C PRO A 42 -13.73 1.68 5.57
N PHE A 43 -12.87 2.47 6.20
CA PHE A 43 -11.91 2.00 7.19
C PHE A 43 -12.04 2.75 8.52
N LEU A 44 -11.67 2.07 9.60
CA LEU A 44 -11.71 2.58 10.96
C LEU A 44 -10.41 2.22 11.68
N SER A 45 -9.85 3.15 12.43
CA SER A 45 -8.77 2.90 13.38
C SER A 45 -9.21 3.32 14.79
N LEU A 46 -9.28 2.33 15.69
CA LEU A 46 -9.64 2.56 17.09
C LEU A 46 -8.43 3.01 17.90
N CYS A 47 -8.55 4.18 18.50
CA CYS A 47 -7.46 4.90 19.13
C CYS A 47 -7.77 5.18 20.61
N GLY A 48 -7.77 4.13 21.43
CA GLY A 48 -8.28 4.22 22.80
C GLY A 48 -9.78 4.46 22.80
N ARG A 49 -10.22 5.62 23.30
CA ARG A 49 -11.64 6.03 23.26
C ARG A 49 -12.02 6.71 21.95
N GLU A 50 -11.04 7.10 21.15
CA GLU A 50 -11.24 7.81 19.89
C GLU A 50 -11.46 6.85 18.73
N ARG A 51 -12.31 7.26 17.78
CA ARG A 51 -12.59 6.53 16.54
C ARG A 51 -12.11 7.39 15.38
N ASN A 52 -11.15 6.89 14.62
CA ASN A 52 -10.65 7.59 13.44
C ASN A 52 -11.17 6.91 12.17
N PHE A 53 -12.06 7.59 11.46
CA PHE A 53 -12.63 7.13 10.20
C PHE A 53 -11.69 7.50 9.04
N LEU A 54 -11.49 6.58 8.12
CA LEU A 54 -10.57 6.74 7.00
C LEU A 54 -11.24 6.39 5.68
N ARG A 55 -11.01 7.25 4.69
CA ARG A 55 -11.24 6.99 3.27
C ARG A 55 -9.95 7.23 2.50
N CYS A 56 -9.83 6.59 1.34
CA CYS A 56 -8.68 6.71 0.47
C CYS A 56 -9.11 6.52 -0.99
N ASP A 57 -8.36 7.11 -1.93
CA ASP A 57 -8.69 7.05 -3.35
C ASP A 57 -8.40 5.68 -3.99
N ASP A 58 -7.55 4.85 -3.36
CA ASP A 58 -7.16 3.54 -3.91
C ASP A 58 -7.03 2.48 -2.81
N ARG A 59 -5.91 2.51 -2.06
CA ARG A 59 -5.67 1.60 -0.94
C ARG A 59 -5.23 2.38 0.30
N PRO A 60 -5.64 1.94 1.49
CA PRO A 60 -5.26 2.61 2.73
C PRO A 60 -3.77 2.40 3.07
N ILE A 61 -3.17 1.32 2.58
CA ILE A 61 -1.75 1.03 2.74
C ILE A 61 -1.01 1.49 1.50
N VAL A 62 -0.05 2.39 1.68
CA VAL A 62 0.82 2.91 0.62
C VAL A 62 2.28 2.71 1.01
N PHE A 63 2.99 1.85 0.27
CA PHE A 63 4.42 1.63 0.40
C PHE A 63 5.18 2.80 -0.19
N THR A 64 6.11 3.35 0.59
CA THR A 64 6.81 4.59 0.24
C THR A 64 8.31 4.45 0.14
N GLN A 65 8.88 3.41 0.75
CA GLN A 65 10.32 3.28 0.85
C GLN A 65 10.72 1.82 1.07
N LEU A 66 11.81 1.39 0.44
CA LEU A 66 12.50 0.15 0.75
C LEU A 66 13.55 0.42 1.85
N LEU A 67 13.58 -0.42 2.87
CA LEU A 67 14.49 -0.36 4.01
C LEU A 67 15.39 -1.60 4.04
N PRO A 68 16.61 -1.50 4.59
CA PRO A 68 17.40 -2.68 4.90
C PRO A 68 16.68 -3.52 5.98
N GLY A 69 16.66 -4.85 5.79
CA GLY A 69 16.20 -5.81 6.79
C GLY A 69 17.38 -6.50 7.49
N SER A 70 17.13 -7.68 8.07
CA SER A 70 18.20 -8.54 8.58
C SER A 70 18.93 -9.25 7.43
N GLY A 71 20.27 -9.13 7.41
CA GLY A 71 21.11 -9.71 6.36
C GLY A 71 20.77 -9.15 4.97
N GLU A 72 20.47 -10.03 4.03
CA GLU A 72 20.09 -9.67 2.65
C GLU A 72 18.62 -9.31 2.50
N SER A 73 17.80 -9.47 3.55
CA SER A 73 16.38 -9.15 3.44
C SER A 73 16.14 -7.65 3.25
N ARG A 74 15.01 -7.33 2.63
CA ARG A 74 14.53 -5.95 2.44
C ARG A 74 13.12 -5.83 3.01
N LEU A 75 12.81 -4.66 3.55
CA LEU A 75 11.50 -4.37 4.11
C LEU A 75 10.86 -3.22 3.33
N LEU A 76 9.56 -3.32 3.01
CA LEU A 76 8.79 -2.22 2.50
C LEU A 76 8.10 -1.46 3.62
N SER A 77 8.56 -0.23 3.85
CA SER A 77 7.93 0.72 4.75
C SER A 77 6.70 1.35 4.09
N TYR A 78 5.64 1.53 4.87
CA TYR A 78 4.41 2.15 4.42
C TYR A 78 3.95 3.30 5.31
N CYS A 79 3.13 4.18 4.71
CA CYS A 79 2.38 5.24 5.38
C CYS A 79 3.21 6.15 6.32
N GLY A 80 4.51 6.30 6.07
CA GLY A 80 5.40 7.15 6.86
C GLY A 80 5.80 6.60 8.24
N GLY A 81 5.46 5.35 8.57
CA GLY A 81 5.81 4.72 9.85
C GLY A 81 7.21 4.10 9.91
N ARG A 82 7.99 4.22 8.83
CA ARG A 82 9.38 3.74 8.74
C ARG A 82 9.49 2.26 9.15
N GLU A 83 10.50 1.87 9.91
CA GLU A 83 10.73 0.52 10.41
C GLU A 83 9.56 -0.02 11.27
N HIS A 84 8.75 0.84 11.87
CA HIS A 84 7.62 0.41 12.71
C HIS A 84 6.38 0.01 11.91
N LEU A 85 6.30 0.44 10.66
CA LEU A 85 5.29 0.08 9.67
C LEU A 85 6.01 -0.43 8.43
N ALA A 86 6.64 -1.59 8.55
CA ALA A 86 7.29 -2.24 7.44
C ALA A 86 6.90 -3.72 7.36
N MET A 87 6.98 -4.29 6.15
CA MET A 87 6.76 -5.72 5.91
C MET A 87 7.85 -6.28 5.02
N PRO A 88 8.11 -7.61 5.04
CA PRO A 88 9.04 -8.22 4.11
C PRO A 88 8.71 -7.88 2.66
N PHE A 89 9.72 -7.43 1.91
CA PHE A 89 9.58 -7.27 0.47
C PHE A 89 9.50 -8.65 -0.18
N GLN A 90 8.52 -8.82 -1.08
CA GLN A 90 8.23 -10.07 -1.78
C GLN A 90 8.18 -9.73 -3.26
N PRO A 91 9.33 -9.79 -3.97
CA PRO A 91 9.41 -9.39 -5.37
C PRO A 91 8.47 -10.18 -6.29
N GLU A 92 8.28 -11.48 -6.03
CA GLU A 92 7.39 -12.37 -6.78
C GLU A 92 5.90 -12.01 -6.63
N SER A 93 5.52 -11.35 -5.53
CA SER A 93 4.14 -10.98 -5.22
C SER A 93 3.76 -9.59 -5.73
N LEU A 94 4.65 -8.91 -6.47
CA LEU A 94 4.36 -7.64 -7.10
C LEU A 94 3.33 -7.81 -8.22
N VAL A 95 2.35 -6.91 -8.28
CA VAL A 95 1.31 -6.93 -9.32
C VAL A 95 1.16 -5.53 -9.92
N VAL A 96 1.39 -5.42 -11.22
CA VAL A 96 0.98 -4.24 -12.00
C VAL A 96 -0.45 -4.47 -12.45
N LEU A 97 -1.37 -3.58 -12.07
CA LEU A 97 -2.76 -3.66 -12.47
C LEU A 97 -2.93 -2.95 -13.83
N PRO A 98 -3.22 -3.65 -14.94
CA PRO A 98 -3.28 -3.05 -16.27
C PRO A 98 -4.31 -1.93 -16.39
N GLU A 99 -5.40 -2.03 -15.65
CA GLU A 99 -6.53 -1.11 -15.69
C GLU A 99 -6.16 0.32 -15.27
N ASN A 100 -5.12 0.49 -14.45
CA ASN A 100 -4.68 1.81 -13.99
C ASN A 100 -3.14 2.02 -14.03
N GLY A 101 -2.38 1.01 -14.42
CA GLY A 101 -0.91 1.03 -14.49
C GLY A 101 -0.21 1.13 -13.14
N ARG A 102 -0.92 0.94 -12.02
CA ARG A 102 -0.35 1.06 -10.67
C ARG A 102 0.26 -0.26 -10.23
N LEU A 103 1.28 -0.15 -9.40
CA LEU A 103 1.99 -1.28 -8.82
C LEU A 103 1.50 -1.56 -7.39
N TYR A 104 1.29 -2.83 -7.07
CA TYR A 104 0.78 -3.29 -5.79
C TYR A 104 1.67 -4.37 -5.18
N HIS A 105 1.61 -4.49 -3.85
CA HIS A 105 2.34 -5.48 -3.06
C HIS A 105 1.44 -5.99 -1.92
N PRO A 106 1.63 -7.23 -1.40
CA PRO A 106 0.85 -7.72 -0.27
C PRO A 106 0.93 -6.79 0.94
N ALA A 107 -0.19 -6.57 1.61
CA ALA A 107 -0.30 -5.70 2.78
C ALA A 107 -1.03 -6.41 3.93
N PRO A 108 -1.12 -5.83 5.14
CA PRO A 108 -1.84 -6.45 6.24
C PRO A 108 -3.28 -6.80 5.85
N VAL A 109 -3.69 -8.05 6.08
CA VAL A 109 -5.04 -8.55 5.74
C VAL A 109 -6.15 -7.70 6.37
N LYS A 110 -5.94 -7.27 7.62
CA LYS A 110 -6.86 -6.35 8.31
C LYS A 110 -7.08 -5.03 7.57
N ALA A 111 -6.12 -4.55 6.80
CA ALA A 111 -6.24 -3.32 6.03
C ALA A 111 -6.59 -3.57 4.55
N GLY A 112 -7.12 -4.75 4.22
CA GLY A 112 -7.55 -5.13 2.87
C GLY A 112 -6.58 -6.03 2.11
N GLY A 113 -5.45 -6.44 2.71
CA GLY A 113 -4.55 -7.47 2.17
C GLY A 113 -3.65 -7.05 1.00
N VAL A 114 -3.89 -5.88 0.41
CA VAL A 114 -3.08 -5.34 -0.71
C VAL A 114 -2.83 -3.85 -0.52
N GLY A 115 -1.60 -3.43 -0.81
CA GLY A 115 -1.14 -2.05 -0.67
C GLY A 115 -0.63 -1.50 -1.99
N LEU A 116 -0.79 -0.20 -2.18
CA LEU A 116 -0.29 0.54 -3.33
C LEU A 116 1.21 0.83 -3.15
N VAL A 117 2.02 0.63 -4.18
CA VAL A 117 3.39 1.13 -4.23
C VAL A 117 3.35 2.57 -4.78
N ARG A 118 3.93 3.52 -4.04
CA ARG A 118 3.96 4.93 -4.46
C ARG A 118 4.66 5.07 -5.81
N SER A 119 4.15 5.95 -6.67
CA SER A 119 4.65 6.17 -8.04
C SER A 119 6.16 6.39 -8.15
N ALA A 120 6.78 7.10 -7.20
CA ALA A 120 8.24 7.29 -7.20
C ALA A 120 8.99 5.95 -7.09
N LEU A 121 8.58 5.11 -6.14
CA LEU A 121 9.18 3.78 -5.94
C LEU A 121 8.84 2.83 -7.10
N ALA A 122 7.62 2.89 -7.61
CA ALA A 122 7.23 2.11 -8.79
C ALA A 122 8.03 2.51 -10.04
N PHE A 123 8.32 3.80 -10.22
CA PHE A 123 9.13 4.31 -11.32
C PHE A 123 10.59 3.86 -11.20
N GLU A 124 11.18 3.93 -10.01
CA GLU A 124 12.52 3.41 -9.72
C GLU A 124 12.66 1.91 -10.09
N TRP A 125 11.60 1.13 -9.86
CA TRP A 125 11.57 -0.29 -10.17
C TRP A 125 11.12 -0.61 -11.59
N SER A 126 10.63 0.36 -12.36
CA SER A 126 10.13 0.13 -13.71
C SER A 126 11.11 -0.59 -14.65
N PRO A 127 12.45 -0.33 -14.60
CA PRO A 127 13.41 -1.02 -15.46
C PRO A 127 13.64 -2.49 -15.07
N CYS A 128 13.22 -2.89 -13.86
CA CYS A 128 13.37 -4.25 -13.35
C CYS A 128 12.27 -5.20 -13.84
N PHE A 129 11.21 -4.69 -14.49
CA PHE A 129 10.10 -5.51 -14.98
C PHE A 129 10.34 -6.02 -16.40
N GLU A 130 10.03 -7.31 -16.62
CA GLU A 130 10.16 -7.98 -17.92
C GLU A 130 8.79 -8.36 -18.50
N TYR A 131 8.54 -7.93 -19.73
CA TYR A 131 7.28 -8.09 -20.45
C TYR A 131 7.34 -9.29 -21.41
N GLY A 132 7.38 -10.50 -20.85
CA GLY A 132 7.55 -11.74 -21.62
C GLY A 132 6.44 -12.04 -22.63
N GLN A 133 5.24 -11.48 -22.43
CA GLN A 133 4.09 -11.61 -23.36
C GLN A 133 3.91 -10.39 -24.26
N GLY A 134 4.92 -9.50 -24.32
CA GLY A 134 4.90 -8.26 -25.11
C GLY A 134 4.52 -7.02 -24.28
N PRO A 135 4.79 -5.82 -24.81
CA PRO A 135 4.73 -4.55 -24.06
C PRO A 135 3.31 -4.10 -23.68
N ALA A 136 2.28 -4.65 -24.32
CA ALA A 136 0.88 -4.36 -24.01
C ALA A 136 0.29 -5.26 -22.92
N GLN A 137 1.03 -6.28 -22.49
CA GLN A 137 0.62 -7.23 -21.45
C GLN A 137 1.25 -6.85 -20.10
N PRO A 138 0.71 -7.34 -18.97
CA PRO A 138 1.38 -7.20 -17.68
C PRO A 138 2.81 -7.78 -17.71
N PRO A 139 3.72 -7.28 -16.87
CA PRO A 139 5.02 -7.89 -16.72
C PRO A 139 4.88 -9.31 -16.16
N THR A 140 5.75 -10.19 -16.62
CA THR A 140 5.77 -11.61 -16.22
C THR A 140 6.83 -11.91 -15.17
N HIS A 141 7.88 -11.09 -15.13
CA HIS A 141 9.01 -11.27 -14.23
C HIS A 141 9.49 -9.93 -13.67
N PHE A 142 10.16 -10.00 -12.54
CA PHE A 142 10.82 -8.89 -11.89
C PHE A 142 12.25 -9.30 -11.53
N THR A 143 13.24 -8.53 -11.97
CA THR A 143 14.65 -8.79 -11.72
C THR A 143 15.15 -7.87 -10.61
N TRP A 144 15.55 -8.46 -9.49
CA TRP A 144 15.92 -7.76 -8.27
C TRP A 144 17.16 -8.39 -7.63
N GLU A 145 18.16 -7.56 -7.30
CA GLU A 145 19.42 -7.98 -6.66
C GLU A 145 20.07 -9.20 -7.33
N GLY A 146 20.13 -9.19 -8.67
CA GLY A 146 20.73 -10.26 -9.47
C GLY A 146 19.91 -11.55 -9.58
N ARG A 147 18.69 -11.57 -9.00
CA ARG A 147 17.77 -12.71 -9.08
C ARG A 147 16.54 -12.34 -9.91
N ARG A 148 16.06 -13.30 -10.68
CA ARG A 148 14.86 -13.17 -11.52
C ARG A 148 13.69 -13.87 -10.85
N TYR A 149 12.62 -13.15 -10.60
CA TYR A 149 11.41 -13.64 -9.94
C TYR A 149 10.26 -13.71 -10.95
N GLN A 150 9.56 -14.84 -11.01
CA GLN A 150 8.31 -14.94 -11.75
C GLN A 150 7.19 -14.31 -10.91
N LEU A 151 6.40 -13.42 -11.53
CA LEU A 151 5.29 -12.77 -10.83
C LEU A 151 4.10 -13.72 -10.73
N THR A 152 3.52 -13.83 -9.52
CA THR A 152 2.48 -14.83 -9.21
C THR A 152 1.06 -14.37 -9.53
N GLU A 153 0.85 -13.05 -9.64
CA GLU A 153 -0.46 -12.43 -9.87
C GLU A 153 -1.55 -12.74 -8.81
N GLU A 154 -1.17 -13.32 -7.66
CA GLU A 154 -2.09 -13.77 -6.60
C GLU A 154 -2.97 -12.67 -6.02
N LEU A 155 -2.57 -11.40 -6.16
CA LEU A 155 -3.31 -10.25 -5.66
C LEU A 155 -4.41 -9.76 -6.62
N LEU A 156 -4.44 -10.20 -7.89
CA LEU A 156 -5.43 -9.74 -8.87
C LEU A 156 -6.89 -9.92 -8.41
N PRO A 157 -7.29 -11.03 -7.77
CA PRO A 157 -8.65 -11.16 -7.25
C PRO A 157 -8.99 -10.07 -6.23
N LEU A 158 -8.10 -9.76 -5.29
CA LEU A 158 -8.30 -8.71 -4.28
C LEU A 158 -8.34 -7.30 -4.88
N LEU A 159 -7.60 -7.10 -5.97
CA LEU A 159 -7.58 -5.84 -6.71
C LEU A 159 -8.90 -5.58 -7.42
N ARG A 160 -9.50 -6.62 -8.00
CA ARG A 160 -10.75 -6.55 -8.76
C ARG A 160 -12.01 -6.61 -7.89
N THR A 161 -11.97 -7.22 -6.71
CA THR A 161 -13.11 -7.22 -5.78
C THR A 161 -13.35 -5.87 -5.11
N GLY A 162 -12.34 -4.99 -5.05
CA GLY A 162 -12.44 -3.66 -4.44
C GLY A 162 -13.01 -2.57 -5.36
N THR A 163 -13.30 -2.87 -6.62
CA THR A 163 -13.73 -1.89 -7.64
C THR A 163 -15.26 -1.76 -7.77
N ARG A 164 -16.03 -2.25 -6.80
CA ARG A 164 -17.49 -2.09 -6.83
C ARG A 164 -17.91 -0.81 -6.10
N GLY A 165 -18.10 0.24 -6.89
CA GLY A 165 -19.10 1.31 -6.69
C GLY A 165 -18.78 2.31 -5.60
#